data_AF-A0A5C6U3H8-F1
#
_entry.id   AF-A0A5C6U3H8-F1
#
_cell.length_a   1.000
_cell.length_b   1.000
_cell.length_c   1.000
_cell.angle_alpha   90.00
_cell.angle_beta   90.00
_cell.angle_gamma   90.00
#
_symmetry.space_group_name_H-M   'P 1'
#
loop_
_entity.id
_entity.type
_entity.pdbx_description
1 polymer ?
#
loop_
_entity_poly.entity_id
_entity_poly.type
_entity_poly.pdbx_seq_one_letter_code
_entity_poly.pdbx_strand_id
1 'polypeptide(L)'
;MATLLEASVAAAELRGDRAEQQLSQSMLLAAWNAIGQGERSAALLEQLRGEALPPLAEMLVIDARCSLHFERGEFAELRTLFDQVMQRLLAQASLLAWWMVSPPTAWAAIPGLGALVERFCSEALHRCGDRELPMRATLHALQAATLLWSGRIDEAARRAAEAEADARWLARAPEIAVSLDSVRLFVDALRGDADGVRRRLDRLFHHEDATAAPDRLRFWRAHVAQLAVRALDLLGVGADALRHWQARLPTPRPGEPDPLAARLLAAEARWPEAAEAFAALLPHVPSVGLAGQGIELHLRASHALLKAGRSDEAGAPLARALARVVEWARTAMR
;
A
#
# COMPACT_ATOMS: atom_id res chain seq x y z
N MET A 1 14.49 6.43 -13.46
CA MET A 1 13.42 7.42 -13.69
C MET A 1 13.72 8.76 -13.03
N ALA A 2 13.89 8.84 -11.70
CA ALA A 2 14.15 10.11 -11.00
C ALA A 2 15.29 10.95 -11.59
N THR A 3 16.46 10.36 -11.88
CA THR A 3 17.59 11.06 -12.53
C THR A 3 17.24 11.66 -13.90
N LEU A 4 16.41 10.97 -14.69
CA LEU A 4 15.97 11.48 -15.99
C LEU A 4 15.03 12.67 -15.82
N LEU A 5 14.18 12.65 -14.79
CA LEU A 5 13.27 13.76 -14.47
C LEU A 5 14.03 14.95 -13.87
N GLU A 6 15.06 14.72 -13.06
CA GLU A 6 15.99 15.77 -12.60
C GLU A 6 16.67 16.45 -13.80
N ALA A 7 17.15 15.67 -14.77
CA ALA A 7 17.71 16.20 -16.01
C ALA A 7 16.66 16.95 -16.86
N SER A 8 15.40 16.48 -16.87
CA SER A 8 14.29 17.16 -17.56
C SER A 8 14.00 18.54 -16.96
N VAL A 9 13.95 18.62 -15.62
CA VAL A 9 13.78 19.91 -14.91
C VAL A 9 14.91 20.88 -15.27
N ALA A 10 16.16 20.43 -15.21
CA ALA A 10 17.31 21.27 -15.56
C ALA A 10 17.28 21.72 -17.03
N ALA A 11 16.89 20.84 -17.94
CA ALA A 11 16.80 21.15 -19.36
C ALA A 11 15.68 22.15 -19.68
N ALA A 12 14.55 22.09 -18.97
CA ALA A 12 13.45 23.05 -19.11
C ALA A 12 13.83 24.43 -18.53
N GLU A 13 14.53 24.45 -17.40
CA GLU A 13 15.08 25.67 -16.79
C GLU A 13 16.06 26.40 -17.73
N LEU A 14 17.00 25.67 -18.32
CA LEU A 14 17.95 26.22 -19.31
C LEU A 14 17.25 26.82 -20.54
N ARG A 15 16.09 26.28 -20.91
CA ARG A 15 15.28 26.76 -22.05
C ARG A 15 14.33 27.90 -21.68
N GLY A 16 14.18 28.21 -20.40
CA GLY A 16 13.16 29.15 -19.91
C GLY A 16 11.73 28.66 -20.12
N ASP A 17 11.53 27.35 -20.33
CA ASP A 17 10.21 26.76 -20.55
C ASP A 17 9.55 26.44 -19.21
N ARG A 18 8.76 27.39 -18.71
CA ARG A 18 8.15 27.28 -17.38
C ARG A 18 7.13 26.16 -17.28
N ALA A 19 6.35 25.91 -18.34
CA ALA A 19 5.32 24.89 -18.32
C ALA A 19 5.93 23.48 -18.29
N GLU A 20 6.97 23.24 -19.11
CA GLU A 20 7.71 21.98 -19.12
C GLU A 20 8.46 21.76 -17.80
N GLN A 21 9.00 22.84 -17.22
CA GLN A 21 9.66 22.77 -15.91
C GLN A 21 8.69 22.32 -14.82
N GLN A 22 7.52 22.96 -14.72
CA GLN A 22 6.49 22.63 -13.73
C GLN A 22 5.95 21.20 -13.91
N LEU A 23 5.75 20.76 -15.15
CA LEU A 23 5.35 19.38 -15.43
C LEU A 23 6.44 18.38 -15.02
N SER A 24 7.70 18.65 -15.39
CA SER A 24 8.85 17.81 -15.03
C SER A 24 9.04 17.72 -13.52
N GLN A 25 8.91 18.84 -12.80
CA GLN A 25 8.95 18.90 -11.34
C GLN A 25 7.82 18.06 -10.72
N SER A 26 6.61 18.16 -11.28
CA SER A 26 5.46 17.40 -10.77
C SER A 26 5.60 15.89 -10.99
N MET A 27 6.16 15.46 -12.14
CA MET A 27 6.51 14.05 -12.38
C MET A 27 7.66 13.58 -11.48
N LEU A 28 8.62 14.46 -11.19
CA LEU A 28 9.75 14.16 -10.30
C LEU A 28 9.30 13.84 -8.88
N LEU A 29 8.24 14.50 -8.38
CA LEU A 29 7.63 14.18 -7.09
C LEU A 29 7.19 12.71 -7.01
N ALA A 30 6.50 12.20 -8.02
CA ALA A 30 6.07 10.81 -8.07
C ALA A 30 7.27 9.85 -8.06
N ALA A 31 8.32 10.18 -8.82
CA ALA A 31 9.54 9.36 -8.87
C ALA A 31 10.30 9.34 -7.53
N TRP A 32 10.37 10.46 -6.81
CA TRP A 32 11.00 10.53 -5.48
C TRP A 32 10.19 9.82 -4.41
N ASN A 33 8.85 9.98 -4.40
CA ASN A 33 7.98 9.24 -3.49
C ASN A 33 8.13 7.74 -3.69
N ALA A 34 8.19 7.28 -4.95
CA ALA A 34 8.37 5.87 -5.26
C ALA A 34 9.65 5.27 -4.65
N ILE A 35 10.70 6.07 -4.41
CA ILE A 35 11.99 5.62 -3.84
C ILE A 35 12.22 6.11 -2.40
N GLY A 36 11.18 6.57 -1.70
CA GLY A 36 11.25 6.95 -0.28
C GLY A 36 11.99 8.27 -0.01
N GLN A 37 12.08 9.17 -0.99
CA GLN A 37 12.71 10.49 -0.86
C GLN A 37 11.71 11.56 -0.39
N GLY A 38 10.89 11.24 0.61
CA GLY A 38 9.76 12.06 1.07
C GLY A 38 10.15 13.47 1.53
N GLU A 39 11.34 13.66 2.12
CA GLU A 39 11.85 14.98 2.50
C GLU A 39 12.10 15.89 1.28
N ARG A 40 12.68 15.32 0.21
CA ARG A 40 12.91 16.06 -1.05
C ARG A 40 11.58 16.40 -1.72
N SER A 41 10.65 15.45 -1.74
CA SER A 41 9.29 15.69 -2.25
C SER A 41 8.58 16.79 -1.47
N ALA A 42 8.64 16.77 -0.13
CA ALA A 42 8.05 17.81 0.70
C ALA A 42 8.65 19.20 0.41
N ALA A 43 9.98 19.29 0.29
CA ALA A 43 10.65 20.55 -0.03
C ALA A 43 10.22 21.12 -1.40
N LEU A 44 10.12 20.28 -2.43
CA LEU A 44 9.66 20.70 -3.76
C LEU A 44 8.17 21.09 -3.76
N LEU A 45 7.33 20.40 -2.99
CA LEU A 45 5.92 20.76 -2.83
C LEU A 45 5.72 22.13 -2.16
N GLU A 46 6.62 22.53 -1.25
CA GLU A 46 6.64 23.88 -0.68
C GLU A 46 7.06 24.92 -1.72
N GLN A 47 8.04 24.61 -2.57
CA GLN A 47 8.46 25.52 -3.65
C GLN A 47 7.34 25.77 -4.66
N LEU A 48 6.58 24.74 -5.02
CA LEU A 48 5.46 24.83 -5.95
C LEU A 48 4.19 25.46 -5.32
N ARG A 49 4.21 25.80 -4.02
CA ARG A 49 3.05 26.34 -3.32
C ARG A 49 2.70 27.74 -3.82
N GLY A 50 1.43 27.93 -4.20
CA GLY A 50 0.92 29.23 -4.63
C GLY A 50 1.25 29.57 -6.09
N GLU A 51 1.96 28.70 -6.80
CA GLU A 51 2.16 28.85 -8.22
C GLU A 51 0.91 28.45 -9.01
N ALA A 52 0.68 29.12 -10.14
CA ALA A 52 -0.27 28.65 -11.15
C ALA A 52 0.38 27.49 -11.93
N LEU A 53 -0.18 26.29 -11.80
CA LEU A 53 0.30 25.08 -12.44
C LEU A 53 -0.59 24.68 -13.63
N PRO A 54 -0.03 24.10 -14.70
CA PRO A 54 -0.82 23.43 -15.73
C PRO A 54 -1.70 22.33 -15.12
N PRO A 55 -2.89 22.02 -15.69
CA PRO A 55 -3.85 21.10 -15.07
C PRO A 55 -3.28 19.72 -14.69
N LEU A 56 -2.44 19.16 -15.56
CA LEU A 56 -1.79 17.88 -15.29
C LEU A 56 -0.75 17.96 -14.16
N ALA A 57 0.03 19.04 -14.12
CA ALA A 57 1.00 19.30 -13.07
C ALA A 57 0.31 19.50 -11.71
N GLU A 58 -0.79 20.26 -11.68
CA GLU A 58 -1.60 20.44 -10.47
C GLU A 58 -2.10 19.09 -9.92
N MET A 59 -2.61 18.22 -10.79
CA MET A 59 -3.08 16.90 -10.39
C MET A 59 -1.97 16.02 -9.82
N LEU A 60 -0.80 16.00 -10.47
CA LEU A 60 0.38 15.26 -10.00
C LEU A 60 0.91 15.80 -8.65
N VAL A 61 0.84 17.11 -8.43
CA VAL A 61 1.18 17.73 -7.14
C VAL A 61 0.22 17.29 -6.03
N ILE A 62 -1.08 17.18 -6.31
CA ILE A 62 -2.06 16.68 -5.33
C ILE A 62 -1.84 15.19 -5.05
N ASP A 63 -1.58 14.38 -6.07
CA ASP A 63 -1.26 12.95 -5.90
C ASP A 63 0.03 12.73 -5.09
N ALA A 64 1.06 13.53 -5.35
CA ALA A 64 2.29 13.51 -4.56
C ALA A 64 2.05 13.84 -3.07
N ARG A 65 1.13 14.77 -2.76
CA ARG A 65 0.72 15.04 -1.37
C ARG A 65 -0.02 13.86 -0.75
N CYS A 66 -0.87 13.16 -1.51
CA CYS A 66 -1.53 11.94 -1.03
C CYS A 66 -0.51 10.90 -0.56
N SER A 67 0.58 10.73 -1.32
CA SER A 67 1.68 9.83 -0.94
C SER A 67 2.38 10.24 0.36
N LEU A 68 2.62 11.54 0.59
CA LEU A 68 3.20 12.00 1.85
C LEU A 68 2.25 11.81 3.05
N HIS A 69 0.96 12.08 2.87
CA HIS A 69 -0.04 11.80 3.91
C HIS A 69 -0.14 10.31 4.21
N PHE A 70 -0.02 9.45 3.18
CA PHE A 70 0.05 8.01 3.35
C PHE A 70 1.25 7.60 4.22
N GLU A 71 2.45 8.11 3.93
CA GLU A 71 3.66 7.82 4.70
C GLU A 71 3.56 8.27 6.17
N ARG A 72 2.81 9.34 6.45
CA ARG A 72 2.60 9.89 7.79
C ARG A 72 1.43 9.25 8.55
N GLY A 73 0.63 8.40 7.89
CA GLY A 73 -0.59 7.84 8.47
C GLY A 73 -1.75 8.85 8.57
N GLU A 74 -1.67 9.97 7.85
CA GLU A 74 -2.67 11.04 7.77
C GLU A 74 -3.78 10.66 6.77
N PHE A 75 -4.49 9.56 7.06
CA PHE A 75 -5.40 8.92 6.10
C PHE A 75 -6.67 9.73 5.81
N ALA A 76 -7.10 10.61 6.72
CA ALA A 76 -8.27 11.47 6.51
C ALA A 76 -7.96 12.55 5.46
N GLU A 77 -6.78 13.14 5.56
CA GLU A 77 -6.22 14.11 4.63
C GLU A 77 -5.97 13.47 3.26
N LEU A 78 -5.35 12.27 3.24
CA LEU A 78 -5.17 11.47 2.03
C LEU A 78 -6.51 11.28 1.31
N ARG A 79 -7.55 10.80 2.00
CA ARG A 79 -8.86 10.56 1.39
C ARG A 79 -9.45 11.83 0.77
N THR A 80 -9.31 12.95 1.46
CA THR A 80 -9.82 14.25 1.00
C THR A 80 -9.10 14.70 -0.28
N LEU A 81 -7.77 14.54 -0.32
CA LEU A 81 -6.99 14.90 -1.51
C LEU A 81 -7.20 13.92 -2.67
N PHE A 82 -7.37 12.63 -2.39
CA PHE A 82 -7.63 11.66 -3.46
C PHE A 82 -9.01 11.87 -4.10
N ASP A 83 -10.03 12.29 -3.34
CA ASP A 83 -11.30 12.72 -3.94
C ASP A 83 -11.11 13.94 -4.86
N GLN A 84 -10.24 14.89 -4.49
CA GLN A 84 -9.89 16.03 -5.35
C GLN A 84 -9.15 15.61 -6.63
N VAL A 85 -8.29 14.57 -6.58
CA VAL A 85 -7.68 13.96 -7.76
C VAL A 85 -8.77 13.35 -8.65
N MET A 86 -9.68 12.58 -8.05
CA MET A 86 -10.80 11.95 -8.77
C MET A 86 -11.69 12.97 -9.50
N GLN A 87 -12.07 14.08 -8.84
CA GLN A 87 -12.87 15.13 -9.45
C GLN A 87 -12.17 15.73 -10.68
N ARG A 88 -10.85 15.94 -10.63
CA ARG A 88 -10.06 16.46 -11.76
C ARG A 88 -9.90 15.42 -12.87
N LEU A 89 -9.63 14.16 -12.53
CA LEU A 89 -9.50 13.06 -13.49
C LEU A 89 -10.76 12.83 -14.33
N LEU A 90 -11.94 12.97 -13.73
CA LEU A 90 -13.21 12.79 -14.43
C LEU A 90 -13.38 13.78 -15.59
N ALA A 91 -12.79 14.97 -15.49
CA ALA A 91 -12.76 15.97 -16.56
C ALA A 91 -11.68 15.68 -17.63
N GLN A 92 -10.82 14.68 -17.43
CA GLN A 92 -9.73 14.33 -18.35
C GLN A 92 -10.07 13.12 -19.21
N ALA A 93 -9.91 13.26 -20.53
CA ALA A 93 -10.03 12.15 -21.48
C ALA A 93 -8.76 11.29 -21.60
N SER A 94 -7.61 11.81 -21.16
CA SER A 94 -6.30 11.17 -21.36
C SER A 94 -6.10 9.97 -20.44
N LEU A 95 -6.01 8.76 -20.98
CA LEU A 95 -5.65 7.56 -20.21
C LEU A 95 -4.27 7.67 -19.55
N LEU A 96 -3.34 8.43 -20.13
CA LEU A 96 -2.04 8.67 -19.50
C LEU A 96 -2.20 9.43 -18.19
N ALA A 97 -3.11 10.43 -18.14
CA ALA A 97 -3.39 11.17 -16.92
C ALA A 97 -3.88 10.24 -15.82
N TRP A 98 -4.80 9.32 -16.14
CA TRP A 98 -5.28 8.29 -15.21
C TRP A 98 -4.17 7.34 -14.77
N TRP A 99 -3.31 6.90 -15.68
CA TRP A 99 -2.19 6.02 -15.35
C TRP A 99 -1.19 6.67 -14.38
N MET A 100 -0.85 7.95 -14.58
CA MET A 100 0.17 8.62 -13.78
C MET A 100 -0.22 8.88 -12.32
N VAL A 101 -1.52 8.88 -12.01
CA VAL A 101 -2.04 9.05 -10.63
C VAL A 101 -2.77 7.79 -10.16
N SER A 102 -2.42 6.63 -10.71
CA SER A 102 -2.97 5.36 -10.27
C SER A 102 -2.63 5.14 -8.79
N PRO A 103 -3.63 4.92 -7.91
CA PRO A 103 -3.37 4.74 -6.49
C PRO A 103 -2.56 3.44 -6.27
N PRO A 104 -1.65 3.40 -5.28
CA PRO A 104 -1.02 2.17 -4.84
C PRO A 104 -2.02 1.14 -4.30
N THR A 105 -1.76 -0.16 -4.50
CA THR A 105 -2.62 -1.25 -3.96
C THR A 105 -2.77 -1.22 -2.44
N ALA A 106 -1.79 -0.68 -1.72
CA ALA A 106 -1.83 -0.50 -0.27
C ALA A 106 -2.96 0.44 0.18
N TRP A 107 -3.39 1.38 -0.66
CA TRP A 107 -4.46 2.33 -0.36
C TRP A 107 -5.83 1.67 -0.29
N ALA A 108 -6.02 0.54 -0.99
CA ALA A 108 -7.30 -0.18 -1.03
C ALA A 108 -7.79 -0.66 0.36
N ALA A 109 -6.89 -0.76 1.33
CA ALA A 109 -7.21 -1.19 2.68
C ALA A 109 -7.44 -0.05 3.68
N ILE A 110 -7.30 1.21 3.25
CA ILE A 110 -7.47 2.37 4.11
C ILE A 110 -8.98 2.61 4.31
N PRO A 111 -9.45 2.74 5.57
CA PRO A 111 -10.86 2.98 5.85
C PRO A 111 -11.44 4.17 5.07
N GLY A 112 -12.52 3.92 4.32
CA GLY A 112 -13.19 4.92 3.49
C GLY A 112 -12.52 5.25 2.16
N LEU A 113 -11.31 4.74 1.88
CA LEU A 113 -10.62 4.95 0.62
C LEU A 113 -10.95 3.87 -0.42
N GLY A 114 -11.29 2.65 0.02
CA GLY A 114 -11.62 1.53 -0.88
C GLY A 114 -12.72 1.85 -1.90
N ALA A 115 -13.76 2.60 -1.50
CA ALA A 115 -14.83 3.02 -2.42
C ALA A 115 -14.33 4.03 -3.48
N LEU A 116 -13.42 4.94 -3.12
CA LEU A 116 -12.80 5.85 -4.07
C LEU A 116 -11.88 5.11 -5.03
N VAL A 117 -11.12 4.12 -4.55
CA VAL A 117 -10.28 3.25 -5.39
C VAL A 117 -11.14 2.43 -6.35
N GLU A 118 -12.27 1.89 -5.90
CA GLU A 118 -13.19 1.15 -6.77
C GLU A 118 -13.81 2.05 -7.85
N ARG A 119 -14.19 3.29 -7.49
CA ARG A 119 -14.66 4.29 -8.44
C ARG A 119 -13.58 4.64 -9.46
N PHE A 120 -12.33 4.85 -9.02
CA PHE A 120 -11.20 5.04 -9.91
C PHE A 120 -11.07 3.88 -10.90
N CYS A 121 -11.12 2.64 -10.40
CA CYS A 121 -10.99 1.44 -11.23
C CYS A 121 -12.11 1.33 -12.26
N SER A 122 -13.35 1.52 -11.83
CA SER A 122 -14.52 1.44 -12.70
C SER A 122 -14.48 2.48 -13.83
N GLU A 123 -14.16 3.72 -13.49
CA GLU A 123 -14.08 4.83 -14.45
C GLU A 123 -12.91 4.67 -15.44
N ALA A 124 -11.77 4.19 -14.95
CA ALA A 124 -10.60 3.93 -15.78
C ALA A 124 -10.82 2.73 -16.71
N LEU A 125 -11.40 1.63 -16.22
CA LEU A 125 -11.73 0.46 -17.03
C LEU A 125 -12.77 0.80 -18.11
N HIS A 126 -13.80 1.58 -17.75
CA HIS A 126 -14.78 2.07 -18.71
C HIS A 126 -14.10 2.86 -19.85
N ARG A 127 -13.15 3.74 -19.50
CA ARG A 127 -12.35 4.46 -20.50
C ARG A 127 -11.49 3.51 -21.30
N CYS A 128 -10.83 2.51 -20.71
CA CYS A 128 -10.06 1.51 -21.45
C CYS A 128 -10.92 0.78 -22.50
N GLY A 129 -12.19 0.50 -22.20
CA GLY A 129 -13.04 -0.33 -23.06
C GLY A 129 -12.38 -1.69 -23.30
N ASP A 130 -12.58 -2.27 -24.48
CA ASP A 130 -12.04 -3.60 -24.83
C ASP A 130 -10.56 -3.60 -25.27
N ARG A 131 -9.86 -2.47 -25.15
CA ARG A 131 -8.45 -2.36 -25.58
C ARG A 131 -7.53 -3.15 -24.66
N GLU A 132 -6.63 -3.92 -25.25
CA GLU A 132 -5.57 -4.66 -24.55
C GLU A 132 -4.47 -3.71 -24.05
N LEU A 133 -4.69 -3.08 -22.89
CA LEU A 133 -3.79 -2.08 -22.31
C LEU A 133 -3.19 -2.57 -20.98
N PRO A 134 -1.91 -2.27 -20.67
CA PRO A 134 -1.30 -2.51 -19.35
C PRO A 134 -2.08 -1.99 -18.18
N MET A 135 -2.73 -0.85 -18.39
CA MET A 135 -3.61 -0.26 -17.42
C MET A 135 -4.68 -1.22 -16.90
N ARG A 136 -5.27 -2.08 -17.75
CA ARG A 136 -6.31 -3.02 -17.31
C ARG A 136 -5.83 -3.99 -16.26
N ALA A 137 -4.62 -4.56 -16.42
CA ALA A 137 -4.04 -5.47 -15.45
C ALA A 137 -3.80 -4.78 -14.10
N THR A 138 -3.30 -3.53 -14.10
CA THR A 138 -3.12 -2.73 -12.88
C THR A 138 -4.46 -2.44 -12.20
N LEU A 139 -5.49 -2.07 -12.95
CA LEU A 139 -6.82 -1.76 -12.43
C LEU A 139 -7.49 -3.01 -11.83
N HIS A 140 -7.40 -4.16 -12.50
CA HIS A 140 -7.90 -5.42 -11.95
C HIS A 140 -7.10 -5.86 -10.71
N ALA A 141 -5.78 -5.62 -10.65
CA ALA A 141 -4.99 -5.88 -9.44
C ALA A 141 -5.44 -4.98 -8.26
N LEU A 142 -5.76 -3.71 -8.54
CA LEU A 142 -6.32 -2.78 -7.54
C LEU A 142 -7.70 -3.22 -7.04
N GLN A 143 -8.61 -3.61 -7.94
CA GLN A 143 -9.91 -4.18 -7.55
C GLN A 143 -9.75 -5.46 -6.73
N ALA A 144 -8.81 -6.32 -7.09
CA ALA A 144 -8.51 -7.51 -6.31
C ALA A 144 -8.02 -7.16 -4.90
N ALA A 145 -7.20 -6.11 -4.74
CA ALA A 145 -6.80 -5.60 -3.43
C ALA A 145 -8.01 -5.08 -2.64
N THR A 146 -8.89 -4.28 -3.23
CA THR A 146 -10.11 -3.79 -2.58
C THR A 146 -11.00 -4.94 -2.10
N LEU A 147 -11.21 -5.96 -2.95
CA LEU A 147 -11.98 -7.15 -2.61
C LEU A 147 -11.33 -7.94 -1.47
N LEU A 148 -10.02 -8.18 -1.54
CA LEU A 148 -9.25 -8.89 -0.51
C LEU A 148 -9.45 -8.22 0.85
N TRP A 149 -9.22 -6.92 0.90
CA TRP A 149 -9.28 -6.19 2.15
C TRP A 149 -10.71 -6.11 2.69
N SER A 150 -11.73 -6.02 1.83
CA SER A 150 -13.14 -6.12 2.24
C SER A 150 -13.58 -7.53 2.72
N GLY A 151 -12.69 -8.52 2.70
CA GLY A 151 -12.97 -9.90 3.14
C GLY A 151 -13.58 -10.80 2.06
N ARG A 152 -13.70 -10.34 0.81
CA ARG A 152 -14.24 -11.11 -0.33
C ARG A 152 -13.15 -11.93 -1.01
N ILE A 153 -12.57 -12.89 -0.29
CA ILE A 153 -11.32 -13.57 -0.65
C ILE A 153 -11.41 -14.32 -1.98
N ASP A 154 -12.50 -15.05 -2.23
CA ASP A 154 -12.67 -15.80 -3.48
C ASP A 154 -12.86 -14.87 -4.69
N GLU A 155 -13.45 -13.70 -4.47
CA GLU A 155 -13.65 -12.70 -5.51
C GLU A 155 -12.36 -11.97 -5.82
N ALA A 156 -11.57 -11.66 -4.79
CA ALA A 156 -10.22 -11.15 -4.93
C ALA A 156 -9.35 -12.13 -5.74
N ALA A 157 -9.44 -13.42 -5.47
CA ALA A 157 -8.72 -14.45 -6.21
C ALA A 157 -9.12 -14.48 -7.70
N ARG A 158 -10.43 -14.43 -8.01
CA ARG A 158 -10.93 -14.36 -9.39
C ARG A 158 -10.46 -13.10 -10.11
N ARG A 159 -10.58 -11.94 -9.46
CA ARG A 159 -10.14 -10.65 -10.02
C ARG A 159 -8.63 -10.60 -10.25
N ALA A 160 -7.84 -11.20 -9.35
CA ALA A 160 -6.39 -11.35 -9.54
C ALA A 160 -6.04 -12.32 -10.69
N ALA A 161 -6.91 -13.28 -11.03
CA ALA A 161 -6.73 -14.13 -12.21
C ALA A 161 -7.02 -13.36 -13.50
N GLU A 162 -8.04 -12.49 -13.52
CA GLU A 162 -8.33 -11.60 -14.64
C GLU A 162 -7.17 -10.63 -14.90
N ALA A 163 -6.62 -10.03 -13.85
CA ALA A 163 -5.43 -9.18 -13.95
C ALA A 163 -4.21 -9.91 -14.54
N GLU A 164 -3.99 -11.18 -14.19
CA GLU A 164 -2.92 -11.99 -14.79
C GLU A 164 -3.18 -12.31 -16.26
N ALA A 165 -4.44 -12.55 -16.64
CA ALA A 165 -4.82 -12.75 -18.02
C ALA A 165 -4.52 -11.51 -18.87
N ASP A 166 -4.87 -10.32 -18.37
CA ASP A 166 -4.53 -9.05 -19.02
C ASP A 166 -3.00 -8.83 -19.09
N ALA A 167 -2.27 -9.17 -18.03
CA ALA A 167 -0.81 -9.02 -17.98
C ALA A 167 -0.05 -9.94 -18.95
N ARG A 168 -0.66 -11.07 -19.37
CA ARG A 168 -0.04 -12.04 -20.29
C ARG A 168 0.33 -11.41 -21.63
N TRP A 169 -0.48 -10.47 -22.11
CA TRP A 169 -0.31 -9.82 -23.41
C TRP A 169 0.84 -8.81 -23.44
N LEU A 170 1.47 -8.53 -22.29
CA LEU A 170 2.32 -7.36 -22.08
C LEU A 170 3.72 -7.72 -21.59
N ALA A 171 4.19 -8.93 -21.91
CA ALA A 171 5.44 -9.49 -21.39
C ALA A 171 5.57 -9.44 -19.85
N ARG A 172 4.44 -9.25 -19.13
CA ARG A 172 4.36 -9.13 -17.67
C ARG A 172 5.27 -8.03 -17.12
N ALA A 173 4.90 -6.77 -17.34
CA ALA A 173 5.61 -5.63 -16.76
C ALA A 173 5.90 -5.86 -15.25
N PRO A 174 7.14 -5.66 -14.80
CA PRO A 174 7.57 -5.95 -13.42
C PRO A 174 6.65 -5.38 -12.34
N GLU A 175 6.14 -4.16 -12.54
CA GLU A 175 5.29 -3.43 -11.59
C GLU A 175 3.91 -4.09 -11.41
N ILE A 176 3.37 -4.67 -12.49
CA ILE A 176 2.11 -5.42 -12.46
C ILE A 176 2.31 -6.74 -11.70
N ALA A 177 3.45 -7.41 -11.90
CA ALA A 177 3.78 -8.65 -11.20
C ALA A 177 3.87 -8.44 -9.69
N VAL A 178 4.52 -7.35 -9.24
CA VAL A 178 4.59 -6.96 -7.82
C VAL A 178 3.20 -6.79 -7.22
N SER A 179 2.33 -6.04 -7.90
CA SER A 179 0.97 -5.77 -7.41
C SER A 179 0.17 -7.07 -7.27
N LEU A 180 0.27 -7.97 -8.25
CA LEU A 180 -0.42 -9.26 -8.24
C LEU A 180 0.11 -10.21 -7.18
N ASP A 181 1.43 -10.35 -7.08
CA ASP A 181 2.04 -11.24 -6.09
C ASP A 181 1.78 -10.74 -4.67
N SER A 182 1.67 -9.42 -4.45
CA SER A 182 1.28 -8.84 -3.15
C SER A 182 -0.15 -9.20 -2.74
N VAL A 183 -1.12 -9.12 -3.66
CA VAL A 183 -2.51 -9.53 -3.37
C VAL A 183 -2.60 -11.04 -3.15
N ARG A 184 -1.96 -11.81 -4.04
CA ARG A 184 -2.00 -13.29 -3.99
C ARG A 184 -1.31 -13.85 -2.76
N LEU A 185 -0.25 -13.21 -2.28
CA LEU A 185 0.40 -13.58 -1.02
C LEU A 185 -0.61 -13.70 0.13
N PHE A 186 -1.49 -12.70 0.29
CA PHE A 186 -2.49 -12.74 1.36
C PHE A 186 -3.67 -13.67 1.06
N VAL A 187 -4.07 -13.82 -0.21
CA VAL A 187 -5.07 -14.84 -0.60
C VAL A 187 -4.57 -16.24 -0.27
N ASP A 188 -3.33 -16.56 -0.64
CA ASP A 188 -2.67 -17.85 -0.38
C ASP A 188 -2.55 -18.08 1.14
N ALA A 189 -2.13 -17.06 1.90
CA ALA A 189 -2.05 -17.12 3.36
C ALA A 189 -3.41 -17.39 4.03
N LEU A 190 -4.46 -16.67 3.62
CA LEU A 190 -5.81 -16.83 4.16
C LEU A 190 -6.45 -18.19 3.80
N ARG A 191 -5.97 -18.83 2.73
CA ARG A 191 -6.38 -20.19 2.32
C ARG A 191 -5.52 -21.29 2.94
N GLY A 192 -4.47 -20.95 3.69
CA GLY A 192 -3.54 -21.91 4.26
C GLY A 192 -2.53 -22.50 3.24
N ASP A 193 -2.38 -21.91 2.06
CA ASP A 193 -1.42 -22.36 1.04
C ASP A 193 0.00 -21.85 1.35
N ALA A 194 0.69 -22.56 2.25
CA ALA A 194 2.06 -22.23 2.64
C ALA A 194 3.05 -22.26 1.47
N ASP A 195 2.85 -23.16 0.50
CA ASP A 195 3.70 -23.26 -0.68
C ASP A 195 3.47 -22.09 -1.65
N GLY A 196 2.21 -21.67 -1.81
CA GLY A 196 1.83 -20.43 -2.48
C GLY A 196 2.55 -19.24 -1.88
N VAL A 197 2.38 -19.02 -0.57
CA VAL A 197 3.05 -17.95 0.18
C VAL A 197 4.57 -17.97 -0.05
N ARG A 198 5.23 -19.13 0.09
CA ARG A 198 6.67 -19.27 -0.13
C ARG A 198 7.09 -18.84 -1.53
N ARG A 199 6.40 -19.31 -2.58
CA ARG A 199 6.70 -18.92 -3.97
C ARG A 199 6.51 -17.43 -4.22
N ARG A 200 5.50 -16.80 -3.61
CA ARG A 200 5.24 -15.36 -3.75
C ARG A 200 6.31 -14.53 -3.06
N LEU A 201 6.69 -14.92 -1.83
CA LEU A 201 7.74 -14.23 -1.09
C LEU A 201 9.09 -14.32 -1.81
N ASP A 202 9.43 -15.46 -2.38
CA ASP A 202 10.66 -15.62 -3.17
C ASP A 202 10.69 -14.66 -4.38
N ARG A 203 9.61 -14.63 -5.16
CA ARG A 203 9.48 -13.72 -6.31
C ARG A 203 9.53 -12.25 -5.92
N LEU A 204 8.79 -11.86 -4.88
CA LEU A 204 8.80 -10.49 -4.39
C LEU A 204 10.19 -10.12 -3.87
N PHE A 205 10.84 -10.97 -3.09
CA PHE A 205 12.11 -10.66 -2.46
C PHE A 205 13.25 -10.46 -3.47
N HIS A 206 13.26 -11.27 -4.53
CA HIS A 206 14.27 -11.22 -5.60
C HIS A 206 13.88 -10.31 -6.78
N HIS A 207 12.72 -9.64 -6.72
CA HIS A 207 12.19 -8.84 -7.82
C HIS A 207 13.16 -7.79 -8.37
N GLU A 208 13.85 -7.08 -7.47
CA GLU A 208 14.69 -5.92 -7.82
C GLU A 208 16.20 -6.23 -7.89
N ASP A 209 16.60 -7.49 -7.65
CA ASP A 209 18.01 -7.88 -7.46
C ASP A 209 18.90 -7.55 -8.66
N ALA A 210 18.36 -7.61 -9.89
CA ALA A 210 19.13 -7.41 -11.11
C ALA A 210 19.37 -5.93 -11.46
N THR A 211 18.50 -5.02 -11.01
CA THR A 211 18.42 -3.67 -11.58
C THR A 211 18.39 -2.53 -10.56
N ALA A 212 18.07 -2.80 -9.29
CA ALA A 212 17.97 -1.75 -8.29
C ALA A 212 19.34 -1.30 -7.75
N ALA A 213 19.45 0.01 -7.50
CA ALA A 213 20.53 0.55 -6.69
C ALA A 213 20.46 0.03 -5.24
N PRO A 214 21.58 0.00 -4.49
CA PRO A 214 21.62 -0.59 -3.14
C PRO A 214 20.57 -0.06 -2.17
N ASP A 215 20.30 1.24 -2.18
CA ASP A 215 19.34 1.88 -1.28
C ASP A 215 17.90 1.47 -1.61
N ARG A 216 17.58 1.42 -2.90
CA ARG A 216 16.29 0.95 -3.42
C ARG A 216 16.08 -0.53 -3.05
N LEU A 217 17.11 -1.35 -3.22
CA LEU A 217 17.05 -2.77 -2.87
C LEU A 217 16.82 -2.98 -1.37
N ARG A 218 17.47 -2.19 -0.50
CA ARG A 218 17.23 -2.23 0.95
C ARG A 218 15.78 -1.85 1.30
N PHE A 219 15.29 -0.75 0.73
CA PHE A 219 13.91 -0.30 0.92
C PHE A 219 12.90 -1.38 0.50
N TRP A 220 13.08 -1.95 -0.69
CA TRP A 220 12.22 -2.98 -1.23
C TRP A 220 12.20 -4.25 -0.37
N ARG A 221 13.38 -4.75 0.03
CA ARG A 221 13.47 -5.95 0.89
C ARG A 221 12.84 -5.74 2.26
N ALA A 222 12.95 -4.53 2.82
CA ALA A 222 12.25 -4.18 4.06
C ALA A 222 10.73 -4.21 3.86
N HIS A 223 10.22 -3.65 2.76
CA HIS A 223 8.79 -3.73 2.42
C HIS A 223 8.30 -5.19 2.31
N VAL A 224 9.02 -6.03 1.56
CA VAL A 224 8.67 -7.46 1.41
C VAL A 224 8.71 -8.19 2.76
N ALA A 225 9.69 -7.90 3.62
CA ALA A 225 9.77 -8.49 4.95
C ALA A 225 8.57 -8.13 5.84
N GLN A 226 8.04 -6.90 5.75
CA GLN A 226 6.81 -6.53 6.46
C GLN A 226 5.60 -7.35 5.99
N LEU A 227 5.46 -7.56 4.67
CA LEU A 227 4.40 -8.42 4.13
C LEU A 227 4.58 -9.89 4.55
N ALA A 228 5.83 -10.37 4.52
CA ALA A 228 6.19 -11.74 4.88
C ALA A 228 5.81 -12.08 6.33
N VAL A 229 6.21 -11.25 7.30
CA VAL A 229 5.87 -11.48 8.71
C VAL A 229 4.36 -11.59 8.88
N ARG A 230 3.58 -10.72 8.23
CA ARG A 230 2.11 -10.76 8.34
C ARG A 230 1.50 -12.02 7.73
N ALA A 231 1.89 -12.36 6.50
CA ALA A 231 1.36 -13.52 5.79
C ALA A 231 1.73 -14.85 6.48
N LEU A 232 2.97 -14.97 6.95
CA LEU A 232 3.46 -16.16 7.63
C LEU A 232 2.84 -16.35 9.02
N ASP A 233 2.61 -15.26 9.73
CA ASP A 233 1.93 -15.27 11.02
C ASP A 233 0.45 -15.61 10.88
N LEU A 234 -0.22 -15.22 9.78
CA LEU A 234 -1.56 -15.74 9.45
C LEU A 234 -1.57 -17.26 9.23
N LEU A 235 -0.50 -17.81 8.66
CA LEU A 235 -0.32 -19.27 8.50
C LEU A 235 0.03 -19.98 9.82
N GLY A 236 0.29 -19.24 10.90
CA GLY A 236 0.72 -19.81 12.18
C GLY A 236 2.10 -20.46 12.14
N VAL A 237 3.03 -19.96 11.31
CA VAL A 237 4.40 -20.49 11.31
C VAL A 237 5.11 -20.20 12.63
N GLY A 238 6.15 -21.00 12.94
CA GLY A 238 6.92 -20.83 14.17
C GLY A 238 7.75 -19.54 14.22
N ALA A 239 8.16 -19.18 15.44
CA ALA A 239 8.94 -17.98 15.74
C ALA A 239 10.24 -17.86 14.91
N ASP A 240 10.90 -18.96 14.58
CA ASP A 240 12.14 -18.95 13.78
C ASP A 240 11.93 -18.35 12.38
N ALA A 241 10.82 -18.69 11.73
CA ALA A 241 10.48 -18.15 10.42
C ALA A 241 10.17 -16.65 10.51
N LEU A 242 9.49 -16.21 11.57
CA LEU A 242 9.24 -14.78 11.79
C LEU A 242 10.55 -14.01 12.07
N ARG A 243 11.44 -14.56 12.91
CA ARG A 243 12.77 -13.97 13.19
C ARG A 243 13.62 -13.82 11.93
N HIS A 244 13.58 -14.81 11.05
CA HIS A 244 14.28 -14.74 9.77
C HIS A 244 13.88 -13.50 8.96
N TRP A 245 12.59 -13.22 8.85
CA TRP A 245 12.10 -12.06 8.10
C TRP A 245 12.28 -10.75 8.85
N GLN A 246 12.09 -10.75 10.18
CA GLN A 246 12.27 -9.55 11.00
C GLN A 246 13.71 -9.04 10.98
N ALA A 247 14.71 -9.93 10.90
CA ALA A 247 16.12 -9.55 10.81
C ALA A 247 16.48 -8.73 9.54
N ARG A 248 15.59 -8.66 8.56
CA ARG A 248 15.77 -7.87 7.31
C ARG A 248 15.20 -6.46 7.41
N LEU A 249 14.55 -6.13 8.52
CA LEU A 249 13.92 -4.84 8.71
C LEU A 249 14.86 -3.86 9.41
N PRO A 250 14.74 -2.55 9.13
CA PRO A 250 15.42 -1.56 9.91
C PRO A 250 14.96 -1.62 11.37
N THR A 251 15.89 -1.45 12.30
CA THR A 251 15.57 -1.34 13.72
C THR A 251 14.63 -0.14 13.93
N PRO A 252 13.46 -0.32 14.57
CA PRO A 252 12.58 0.80 14.91
C PRO A 252 13.33 1.82 15.77
N ARG A 253 13.01 3.11 15.63
CA ARG A 253 13.58 4.13 16.52
C ARG A 253 12.99 3.96 17.93
N PRO A 254 13.70 4.38 18.99
CA PRO A 254 13.16 4.36 20.34
C PRO A 254 11.80 5.07 20.41
N GLY A 255 10.78 4.37 20.92
CA GLY A 255 9.42 4.90 21.04
C GLY A 255 8.55 4.72 19.78
N GLU A 256 9.08 4.22 18.67
CA GLU A 256 8.25 3.85 17.53
C GLU A 256 7.51 2.52 17.79
N PRO A 257 6.23 2.41 17.39
CA PRO A 257 5.49 1.16 17.50
C PRO A 257 6.16 0.06 16.66
N ASP A 258 6.40 -1.11 17.26
CA ASP A 258 6.90 -2.30 16.57
C ASP A 258 5.85 -3.44 16.57
N PRO A 259 4.96 -3.48 15.55
CA PRO A 259 4.00 -4.56 15.37
C PRO A 259 4.61 -5.96 15.22
N LEU A 260 5.89 -6.06 14.89
CA LEU A 260 6.53 -7.32 14.54
C LEU A 260 7.15 -7.97 15.77
N ALA A 261 7.73 -7.17 16.68
CA ALA A 261 8.13 -7.64 18.01
C ALA A 261 6.94 -8.28 18.76
N ALA A 262 5.77 -7.65 18.74
CA ALA A 262 4.56 -8.19 19.38
C ALA A 262 4.15 -9.56 18.81
N ARG A 263 4.26 -9.73 17.48
CA ARG A 263 3.97 -11.00 16.80
C ARG A 263 4.98 -12.09 17.15
N LEU A 264 6.26 -11.74 17.24
CA LEU A 264 7.28 -12.68 17.63
C LEU A 264 7.06 -13.20 19.07
N LEU A 265 6.75 -12.31 20.01
CA LEU A 265 6.41 -12.69 21.39
C LEU A 265 5.23 -13.68 21.41
N ALA A 266 4.20 -13.41 20.62
CA ALA A 266 3.05 -14.32 20.48
C ALA A 266 3.45 -15.68 19.89
N ALA A 267 4.28 -15.70 18.84
CA ALA A 267 4.77 -16.94 18.22
C ALA A 267 5.70 -17.75 19.15
N GLU A 268 6.35 -17.09 20.11
CA GLU A 268 7.14 -17.72 21.18
C GLU A 268 6.29 -18.13 22.39
N ALA A 269 4.97 -17.98 22.32
CA ALA A 269 4.02 -18.24 23.41
C ALA A 269 4.29 -17.42 24.68
N ARG A 270 4.97 -16.27 24.56
CA ARG A 270 5.21 -15.29 25.63
C ARG A 270 4.01 -14.36 25.76
N TRP A 271 2.87 -14.96 26.10
CA TRP A 271 1.56 -14.31 26.01
C TRP A 271 1.39 -13.07 26.89
N PRO A 272 1.90 -13.01 28.14
CA PRO A 272 1.85 -11.77 28.93
C PRO A 272 2.59 -10.62 28.25
N GLU A 273 3.81 -10.83 27.78
CA GLU A 273 4.58 -9.79 27.09
C GLU A 273 3.98 -9.43 25.72
N ALA A 274 3.46 -10.42 24.99
CA ALA A 274 2.74 -10.17 23.75
C ALA A 274 1.48 -9.31 23.97
N ALA A 275 0.74 -9.55 25.05
CA ALA A 275 -0.44 -8.77 25.40
C ALA A 275 -0.08 -7.31 25.68
N GLU A 276 0.97 -7.05 26.47
CA GLU A 276 1.48 -5.70 26.71
C GLU A 276 1.94 -5.02 25.42
N ALA A 277 2.71 -5.74 24.59
CA ALA A 277 3.21 -5.22 23.34
C ALA A 277 2.07 -4.87 22.37
N PHE A 278 1.06 -5.73 22.23
CA PHE A 278 -0.11 -5.43 21.39
C PHE A 278 -0.96 -4.30 21.95
N ALA A 279 -1.15 -4.22 23.28
CA ALA A 279 -1.87 -3.13 23.92
C ALA A 279 -1.20 -1.77 23.66
N ALA A 280 0.13 -1.70 23.75
CA ALA A 280 0.91 -0.50 23.46
C ALA A 280 0.77 -0.04 21.99
N LEU A 281 0.44 -0.93 21.06
CA LEU A 281 0.23 -0.59 19.65
C LEU A 281 -1.15 0.02 19.38
N LEU A 282 -2.17 -0.27 20.22
CA LEU A 282 -3.56 0.13 19.94
C LEU A 282 -3.75 1.65 19.78
N PRO A 283 -3.13 2.52 20.61
CA PRO A 283 -3.20 3.98 20.42
C PRO A 283 -2.65 4.45 19.07
N HIS A 284 -1.68 3.71 18.50
CA HIS A 284 -1.03 4.05 17.24
C HIS A 284 -1.74 3.46 16.01
N VAL A 285 -2.74 2.60 16.18
CA VAL A 285 -3.47 1.99 15.06
C VAL A 285 -3.97 2.98 14.00
N PRO A 286 -4.45 4.20 14.34
CA PRO A 286 -4.83 5.18 13.33
C PRO A 286 -3.68 5.56 12.36
N SER A 287 -2.43 5.56 12.82
CA SER A 287 -1.25 5.94 12.02
C SER A 287 -0.47 4.75 11.45
N VAL A 288 -0.56 3.56 12.05
CA VAL A 288 0.13 2.34 11.55
C VAL A 288 -0.76 1.38 10.76
N GLY A 289 -2.01 1.77 10.51
CA GLY A 289 -3.03 0.95 9.86
C GLY A 289 -2.83 0.75 8.36
N LEU A 290 -1.74 0.12 7.93
CA LEU A 290 -1.51 -0.26 6.54
C LEU A 290 -2.21 -1.58 6.21
N ALA A 291 -2.80 -1.72 5.02
CA ALA A 291 -3.25 -3.03 4.51
C ALA A 291 -4.15 -3.82 5.52
N GLY A 292 -5.16 -3.16 6.11
CA GLY A 292 -6.11 -3.80 7.04
C GLY A 292 -5.54 -4.14 8.43
N GLN A 293 -4.27 -3.80 8.68
CA GLN A 293 -3.54 -4.14 9.92
C GLN A 293 -4.21 -3.59 11.18
N GLY A 294 -4.98 -2.51 11.08
CA GLY A 294 -5.68 -1.97 12.24
C GLY A 294 -6.71 -2.93 12.84
N ILE A 295 -7.46 -3.68 12.03
CA ILE A 295 -8.38 -4.72 12.54
C ILE A 295 -7.57 -5.89 13.08
N GLU A 296 -6.55 -6.30 12.33
CA GLU A 296 -5.66 -7.40 12.70
C GLU A 296 -5.01 -7.18 14.09
N LEU A 297 -4.50 -5.98 14.37
CA LEU A 297 -3.86 -5.64 15.65
C LEU A 297 -4.84 -5.72 16.82
N HIS A 298 -6.09 -5.28 16.64
CA HIS A 298 -7.10 -5.38 17.68
C HIS A 298 -7.49 -6.83 17.98
N LEU A 299 -7.64 -7.66 16.93
CA LEU A 299 -7.90 -9.09 17.09
C LEU A 299 -6.72 -9.81 17.77
N ARG A 300 -5.48 -9.47 17.41
CA ARG A 300 -4.26 -10.01 18.02
C ARG A 300 -4.10 -9.59 19.48
N ALA A 301 -4.39 -8.33 19.80
CA ALA A 301 -4.40 -7.85 21.18
C ALA A 301 -5.40 -8.63 22.03
N SER A 302 -6.64 -8.77 21.54
CA SER A 302 -7.67 -9.57 22.21
C SER A 302 -7.23 -11.03 22.41
N HIS A 303 -6.66 -11.65 21.37
CA HIS A 303 -6.17 -13.02 21.45
C HIS A 303 -5.02 -13.18 22.47
N ALA A 304 -4.05 -12.26 22.46
CA ALA A 304 -2.92 -12.29 23.40
C ALA A 304 -3.40 -12.12 24.86
N LEU A 305 -4.35 -11.22 25.11
CA LEU A 305 -4.97 -11.04 26.43
C LEU A 305 -5.68 -12.32 26.90
N LEU A 306 -6.45 -12.98 26.03
CA LEU A 306 -7.08 -14.27 26.36
C LEU A 306 -6.04 -15.34 26.69
N LYS A 307 -4.97 -15.45 25.90
CA LYS A 307 -3.90 -16.41 26.14
C LYS A 307 -3.09 -16.11 27.41
N ALA A 308 -3.03 -14.85 27.82
CA ALA A 308 -2.44 -14.41 29.08
C ALA A 308 -3.39 -14.55 30.29
N GLY A 309 -4.63 -15.02 30.10
CA GLY A 309 -5.62 -15.18 31.17
C GLY A 309 -6.39 -13.90 31.54
N ARG A 310 -6.21 -12.80 30.80
CA ARG A 310 -6.81 -11.48 31.04
C ARG A 310 -8.10 -11.29 30.23
N SER A 311 -9.08 -12.16 30.49
CA SER A 311 -10.31 -12.25 29.68
C SER A 311 -11.22 -11.03 29.82
N ASP A 312 -11.19 -10.38 30.98
CA ASP A 312 -11.88 -9.14 31.30
C ASP A 312 -11.42 -7.96 30.43
N GLU A 313 -10.15 -7.95 30.03
CA GLU A 313 -9.57 -6.90 29.18
C GLU A 313 -9.71 -7.20 27.68
N ALA A 314 -9.85 -8.47 27.30
CA ALA A 314 -9.91 -8.90 25.90
C ALA A 314 -11.13 -8.38 25.11
N GLY A 315 -12.20 -8.01 25.83
CA GLY A 315 -13.46 -7.56 25.22
C GLY A 315 -13.35 -6.22 24.51
N ALA A 316 -12.61 -5.25 25.07
CA ALA A 316 -12.53 -3.90 24.51
C ALA A 316 -11.83 -3.85 23.13
N PRO A 317 -10.65 -4.48 22.92
CA PRO A 317 -10.04 -4.56 21.60
C PRO A 317 -10.92 -5.32 20.59
N LEU A 318 -11.56 -6.41 21.02
CA LEU A 318 -12.45 -7.19 20.16
C LEU A 318 -13.65 -6.38 19.68
N ALA A 319 -14.33 -5.67 20.58
CA ALA A 319 -15.45 -4.80 20.24
C ALA A 319 -15.04 -3.74 19.22
N ARG A 320 -13.82 -3.17 19.35
CA ARG A 320 -13.29 -2.18 18.41
C ARG A 320 -12.99 -2.78 17.03
N ALA A 321 -12.46 -4.01 16.96
CA ALA A 321 -12.30 -4.73 15.70
C ALA A 321 -13.66 -4.98 15.01
N LEU A 322 -14.64 -5.50 15.75
CA LEU A 322 -15.97 -5.80 15.22
C LEU A 322 -16.71 -4.55 14.73
N ALA A 323 -16.63 -3.44 15.48
CA ALA A 323 -17.22 -2.17 15.06
C ALA A 323 -16.69 -1.71 13.68
N ARG A 324 -15.38 -1.88 13.44
CA ARG A 324 -14.75 -1.55 12.15
C ARG A 324 -15.18 -2.49 11.03
N VAL A 325 -15.32 -3.79 11.30
CA VAL A 325 -15.84 -4.75 10.32
C VAL A 325 -17.27 -4.37 9.90
N VAL A 326 -18.12 -3.98 10.87
CA VAL A 326 -19.50 -3.54 10.61
C VAL A 326 -19.53 -2.22 9.80
N GLU A 327 -18.68 -1.26 10.14
CA GLU A 327 -18.55 0.01 9.40
C GLU A 327 -18.17 -0.26 7.94
N TRP A 328 -17.20 -1.15 7.72
CA TRP A 328 -16.74 -1.52 6.39
C TRP A 328 -17.81 -2.22 5.57
N ALA A 329 -18.53 -3.17 6.18
CA ALA A 329 -19.65 -3.86 5.52
C ALA A 329 -20.73 -2.87 5.08
N ARG A 330 -21.03 -1.85 5.91
CA ARG A 330 -22.02 -0.82 5.57
C ARG A 330 -21.56 0.12 4.45
N THR A 331 -20.27 0.42 4.35
CA THR A 331 -19.72 1.25 3.27
C THR A 331 -19.58 0.48 1.97
N ALA A 332 -19.33 -0.83 2.00
CA ALA A 332 -19.26 -1.67 0.81
C ALA A 332 -20.63 -1.97 0.17
N MET A 333 -21.73 -1.78 0.91
CA MET A 333 -23.11 -1.99 0.42
C MET A 333 -23.78 -0.73 -0.15
N ARG A 334 -23.12 0.43 -0.12
CA ARG A 334 -23.62 1.70 -0.66
C ARG A 334 -22.88 2.05 -1.94
#